data_AF-A0AA39J4G2-F1
#
_entry.id   AF-A0AA39J4G2-F1
#
_cell.length_a   1.000
_cell.length_b   1.000
_cell.length_c   1.000
_cell.angle_alpha   90.00
_cell.angle_beta   90.00
_cell.angle_gamma   90.00
#
_symmetry.space_group_name_H-M   'P 1'
#
loop_
_entity.id
_entity.type
_entity.pdbx_description
1 polymer ?
#
loop_
_entity_poly.entity_id
_entity_poly.type
_entity_poly.pdbx_seq_one_letter_code
_entity_poly.pdbx_strand_id
1 'polypeptide(L)'
;MRRKRCFKGKLGFEYAEHCFIGDTITLTLASGGKVAASDYRSRLKDQLSLTYGLAGDFYGTYDPISDGKNDQDRSARFVRAYNTLADGGPRLPKEAMDILAVLQAEVDAVNVALANHQDPSVVYAKLELITFGRSGIPAYLGLAQINWDHFGADARTAYNARHSTAIQKVISGDLDGAYAMNTFADHFLEDSFSAGHLRTPRRLLHNSPDITADACAKYMHDEDNAIGIDAKNPAVQSWTLHSDKRALDSVNEDNKTRCVDSMQASANEIYQTKQAPSPANYQAWTFAPTLESANAHQTLATLFTFKNEKRKVIENRKLWNLSPSLPRGSPAVVYFRMSIWTGCGVAGPARIPSSTPLAAINFNGGKEVGVPNLLHKARKSTNSASIGRWFPGELGGMKIQAATNTSIAAIQYGDDQGGVHIRMYCQELASDAIKELYNDGYWFRGATLPVALSGSSIAAVTYSWNGLQLRVYYQTDDLSIKEHCLNDNSPGKLDFGKAPGCVPISALGYGTSDGGAELHVYWRNPENQIVGTKNTGSWGPVNKVVGGLKPGIQFAAAQWSNGKNLRLYYQTADDSVLEMVNDGASWVGGASVGNAR
;
A
#
# COMPACT_ATOMS: atom_id res chain seq x y z
N MET A 1 22.20 12.57 -16.91
CA MET A 1 22.46 12.74 -15.46
C MET A 1 23.51 11.75 -14.97
N ARG A 2 24.11 11.95 -13.80
CA ARG A 2 24.94 10.95 -13.10
C ARG A 2 24.23 10.55 -11.81
N ARG A 3 24.12 9.25 -11.53
CA ARG A 3 23.79 8.72 -10.21
C ARG A 3 25.03 8.20 -9.49
N LYS A 4 24.96 8.08 -8.16
CA LYS A 4 25.91 7.26 -7.41
C LYS A 4 25.58 5.79 -7.71
N ARG A 5 26.61 4.95 -7.91
CA ARG A 5 26.50 3.52 -8.21
C ARG A 5 25.55 2.84 -7.22
N CYS A 6 24.63 2.00 -7.72
CA CYS A 6 23.92 1.05 -6.87
C CYS A 6 24.95 0.03 -6.35
N PHE A 7 25.03 -0.16 -5.03
CA PHE A 7 25.94 -1.14 -4.45
C PHE A 7 25.45 -2.56 -4.76
N LYS A 8 26.38 -3.50 -4.97
CA LYS A 8 26.08 -4.93 -5.11
C LYS A 8 25.60 -5.48 -3.76
N GLY A 9 24.34 -5.27 -3.41
CA GLY A 9 23.71 -5.74 -2.17
C GLY A 9 22.22 -5.99 -2.39
N LYS A 10 21.71 -7.09 -1.82
CA LYS A 10 20.38 -7.68 -2.08
C LYS A 10 19.23 -6.87 -1.47
N LEU A 11 18.09 -6.78 -2.19
CA LEU A 11 16.73 -6.27 -1.84
C LEU A 11 16.37 -4.88 -2.41
N GLY A 12 15.21 -4.82 -3.10
CA GLY A 12 14.89 -3.85 -4.16
C GLY A 12 13.62 -3.03 -3.97
N PHE A 13 13.57 -1.93 -4.71
CA PHE A 13 12.38 -1.14 -5.00
C PHE A 13 12.15 -1.16 -6.51
N GLU A 14 10.89 -1.09 -6.93
CA GLU A 14 10.44 -1.12 -8.34
C GLU A 14 11.36 -0.27 -9.25
N TYR A 15 11.64 0.98 -8.86
CA TYR A 15 12.55 1.85 -9.63
C TYR A 15 14.05 1.48 -9.57
N ALA A 16 14.53 1.02 -8.42
CA ALA A 16 15.94 0.62 -8.25
C ALA A 16 16.25 -0.65 -9.04
N GLU A 17 15.24 -1.49 -9.28
CA GLU A 17 15.31 -2.72 -10.06
C GLU A 17 15.53 -2.42 -11.55
N HIS A 18 14.69 -1.57 -12.15
CA HIS A 18 14.84 -1.11 -13.55
C HIS A 18 16.21 -0.51 -13.83
N CYS A 19 16.68 0.35 -12.91
CA CYS A 19 17.99 0.96 -13.02
C CYS A 19 19.11 -0.09 -12.91
N PHE A 20 19.00 -1.02 -11.96
CA PHE A 20 20.02 -2.05 -11.76
C PHE A 20 20.14 -2.97 -12.98
N ILE A 21 19.01 -3.44 -13.52
CA ILE A 21 19.01 -4.35 -14.67
C ILE A 21 19.48 -3.61 -15.92
N GLY A 22 18.99 -2.39 -16.18
CA GLY A 22 19.48 -1.54 -17.28
C GLY A 22 20.98 -1.26 -17.23
N ASP A 23 21.54 -1.02 -16.03
CA ASP A 23 22.97 -0.73 -15.85
C ASP A 23 23.88 -1.96 -16.11
N THR A 24 23.32 -3.18 -16.14
CA THR A 24 24.09 -4.42 -16.30
C THR A 24 24.39 -4.79 -17.76
N ILE A 25 23.65 -4.25 -18.72
CA ILE A 25 23.84 -4.59 -20.13
C ILE A 25 25.01 -3.81 -20.75
N THR A 26 25.47 -4.27 -21.92
CA THR A 26 26.50 -3.63 -22.72
C THR A 26 25.90 -3.10 -24.03
N LEU A 27 26.20 -1.85 -24.37
CA LEU A 27 25.84 -1.23 -25.64
C LEU A 27 27.02 -1.28 -26.61
N THR A 28 26.70 -1.40 -27.90
CA THR A 28 27.71 -1.33 -28.97
C THR A 28 27.60 0.02 -29.68
N LEU A 29 28.69 0.77 -29.71
CA LEU A 29 28.78 2.09 -30.31
C LEU A 29 28.89 1.99 -31.84
N ALA A 30 28.62 3.10 -32.53
CA ALA A 30 28.80 3.19 -33.98
C ALA A 30 30.24 2.86 -34.44
N SER A 31 31.25 3.02 -33.56
CA SER A 31 32.63 2.61 -33.81
C SER A 31 32.88 1.10 -33.72
N GLY A 32 31.88 0.31 -33.33
CA GLY A 32 32.00 -1.11 -32.96
C GLY A 32 32.54 -1.35 -31.54
N GLY A 33 32.94 -0.29 -30.83
CA GLY A 33 33.36 -0.38 -29.43
C GLY A 33 32.19 -0.74 -28.50
N LYS A 34 32.49 -1.46 -27.42
CA LYS A 34 31.50 -1.85 -26.40
C LYS A 34 31.67 -1.03 -25.13
N VAL A 35 30.55 -0.66 -24.51
CA VAL A 35 30.50 0.18 -23.30
C VAL A 35 29.37 -0.30 -22.40
N ALA A 36 29.60 -0.30 -21.09
CA ALA A 36 28.53 -0.58 -20.12
C ALA A 36 27.43 0.46 -20.26
N ALA A 37 26.17 0.04 -20.27
CA ALA A 37 25.04 0.95 -20.45
C ALA A 37 24.97 2.05 -19.38
N SER A 38 25.46 1.76 -18.16
CA SER A 38 25.62 2.72 -17.06
C SER A 38 26.61 3.85 -17.35
N ASP A 39 27.58 3.64 -18.25
CA ASP A 39 28.58 4.63 -18.66
C ASP A 39 28.19 5.38 -19.94
N TYR A 40 27.17 4.91 -20.65
CA TYR A 40 26.68 5.53 -21.88
C TYR A 40 25.51 6.49 -21.59
N ARG A 41 25.49 7.63 -22.28
CA ARG A 41 24.48 8.68 -22.09
C ARG A 41 23.91 9.15 -23.42
N SER A 42 22.66 8.78 -23.67
CA SER A 42 21.90 9.36 -24.78
C SER A 42 21.50 10.79 -24.43
N ARG A 43 21.92 11.75 -25.24
CA ARG A 43 21.56 13.17 -25.08
C ARG A 43 20.16 13.40 -25.65
N LEU A 44 19.29 13.98 -24.83
CA LEU A 44 17.99 14.50 -25.23
C LEU A 44 18.08 16.04 -25.36
N LYS A 45 16.98 16.70 -25.77
CA LYS A 45 16.91 18.17 -25.75
C LYS A 45 17.00 18.71 -24.31
N ASP A 46 17.21 20.01 -24.19
CA ASP A 46 17.27 20.74 -22.91
C ASP A 46 18.31 20.20 -21.90
N GLN A 47 19.44 19.71 -22.40
CA GLN A 47 20.58 19.18 -21.62
C GLN A 47 20.26 17.93 -20.79
N LEU A 48 19.12 17.28 -21.04
CA LEU A 48 18.78 15.99 -20.44
C LEU A 48 19.69 14.89 -21.02
N SER A 49 20.09 13.93 -20.18
CA SER A 49 20.74 12.71 -20.67
C SER A 49 20.25 11.50 -19.92
N LEU A 50 19.86 10.47 -20.67
CA LEU A 50 19.36 9.21 -20.16
C LEU A 50 20.49 8.17 -20.08
N THR A 51 20.49 7.40 -19.01
CA THR A 51 21.11 6.08 -18.96
C THR A 51 20.03 5.04 -19.30
N TYR A 52 20.47 3.88 -19.77
CA TYR A 52 19.58 2.81 -20.20
C TYR A 52 18.77 2.24 -19.02
N GLY A 53 17.48 1.94 -19.23
CA GLY A 53 16.55 1.44 -18.20
C GLY A 53 15.71 2.50 -17.45
N LEU A 54 15.60 3.74 -17.94
CA LEU A 54 14.83 4.81 -17.28
C LEU A 54 13.93 5.55 -18.26
N ALA A 55 12.62 5.57 -17.99
CA ALA A 55 11.68 6.69 -18.22
C ALA A 55 10.20 6.28 -18.41
N GLY A 56 9.89 4.97 -18.50
CA GLY A 56 8.56 4.48 -18.86
C GLY A 56 7.42 4.93 -17.94
N ASP A 57 7.68 5.07 -16.64
CA ASP A 57 6.64 5.32 -15.62
C ASP A 57 6.26 6.79 -15.41
N PHE A 58 7.13 7.72 -15.84
CA PHE A 58 7.03 9.14 -15.42
C PHE A 58 6.60 10.09 -16.53
N TYR A 59 6.69 9.65 -17.77
CA TYR A 59 6.46 10.44 -18.98
C TYR A 59 5.62 9.63 -19.96
N GLY A 60 4.51 10.22 -20.40
CA GLY A 60 3.51 9.55 -21.21
C GLY A 60 2.32 10.45 -21.54
N THR A 61 1.30 9.89 -22.16
CA THR A 61 0.08 10.61 -22.57
C THR A 61 -1.15 9.93 -21.99
N TYR A 62 -2.34 10.54 -22.18
CA TYR A 62 -3.62 9.92 -21.84
C TYR A 62 -4.03 8.79 -22.80
N ASP A 63 -3.25 8.55 -23.85
CA ASP A 63 -3.48 7.51 -24.85
C ASP A 63 -2.51 6.33 -24.58
N PRO A 64 -2.96 5.23 -23.96
CA PRO A 64 -2.14 4.02 -23.87
C PRO A 64 -1.75 3.53 -25.26
N ILE A 65 -0.53 2.99 -25.37
CA ILE A 65 0.07 2.55 -26.62
C ILE A 65 -0.66 1.32 -27.15
N SER A 66 -0.97 0.35 -26.29
CA SER A 66 -1.67 -0.89 -26.66
C SER A 66 -3.05 -0.66 -27.29
N ASP A 67 -3.70 0.47 -26.97
CA ASP A 67 -5.00 0.87 -27.51
C ASP A 67 -4.94 1.36 -28.97
N GLY A 68 -3.74 1.48 -29.55
CA GLY A 68 -3.57 1.87 -30.94
C GLY A 68 -4.23 0.88 -31.89
N LYS A 69 -4.95 1.40 -32.89
CA LYS A 69 -5.79 0.61 -33.82
C LYS A 69 -4.99 -0.32 -34.72
N ASN A 70 -3.72 0.01 -34.96
CA ASN A 70 -2.76 -0.73 -35.76
C ASN A 70 -1.34 -0.31 -35.37
N ASP A 71 -0.32 -0.97 -35.92
CA ASP A 71 1.08 -0.74 -35.52
C ASP A 71 1.58 0.68 -35.78
N GLN A 72 1.04 1.36 -36.81
CA GLN A 72 1.37 2.75 -37.09
C GLN A 72 0.80 3.69 -36.01
N ASP A 73 -0.45 3.51 -35.60
CA ASP A 73 -1.06 4.29 -34.50
C ASP A 73 -0.35 4.03 -33.17
N ARG A 74 0.01 2.78 -32.87
CA ARG A 74 0.79 2.41 -31.67
C ARG A 74 2.16 3.10 -31.66
N SER A 75 2.87 3.07 -32.78
CA SER A 75 4.16 3.76 -32.93
C SER A 75 4.00 5.27 -32.77
N ALA A 76 2.95 5.87 -33.35
CA ALA A 76 2.66 7.28 -33.20
C ALA A 76 2.33 7.68 -31.74
N ARG A 77 1.56 6.86 -31.02
CA ARG A 77 1.29 7.04 -29.58
C ARG A 77 2.58 6.99 -28.77
N PHE A 78 3.45 6.02 -29.06
CA PHE A 78 4.76 5.95 -28.42
C PHE A 78 5.59 7.21 -28.69
N VAL A 79 5.71 7.67 -29.93
CA VAL A 79 6.49 8.88 -30.25
C VAL A 79 5.95 10.09 -29.48
N ARG A 80 4.62 10.25 -29.38
CA ARG A 80 4.03 11.31 -28.54
C ARG A 80 4.42 11.18 -27.08
N ALA A 81 4.35 9.97 -26.50
CA ALA A 81 4.76 9.69 -25.13
C ALA A 81 6.25 9.98 -24.89
N TYR A 82 7.14 9.48 -25.76
CA TYR A 82 8.58 9.70 -25.72
C TYR A 82 8.91 11.20 -25.76
N ASN A 83 8.23 11.96 -26.64
CA ASN A 83 8.47 13.39 -26.80
C ASN A 83 8.08 14.21 -25.56
N THR A 84 7.20 13.71 -24.67
CA THR A 84 6.92 14.39 -23.39
C THR A 84 8.15 14.51 -22.49
N LEU A 85 9.17 13.68 -22.70
CA LEU A 85 10.49 13.80 -22.08
C LEU A 85 11.55 14.33 -23.07
N ALA A 86 11.57 13.78 -24.29
CA ALA A 86 12.67 13.98 -25.23
C ALA A 86 12.69 15.35 -25.89
N ASP A 87 11.53 15.94 -26.15
CA ASP A 87 11.42 17.23 -26.83
C ASP A 87 11.52 18.43 -25.88
N GLY A 88 11.53 18.18 -24.57
CA GLY A 88 11.53 19.24 -23.57
C GLY A 88 10.14 19.74 -23.22
N GLY A 89 10.08 20.79 -22.41
CA GLY A 89 8.83 21.37 -21.94
C GLY A 89 9.07 22.41 -20.85
N PRO A 90 8.06 23.22 -20.48
CA PRO A 90 8.24 24.35 -19.56
C PRO A 90 8.73 23.95 -18.16
N ARG A 91 8.63 22.67 -17.81
CA ARG A 91 9.07 22.11 -16.52
C ARG A 91 10.39 21.35 -16.60
N LEU A 92 10.92 21.11 -17.80
CA LEU A 92 12.19 20.40 -18.01
C LEU A 92 13.35 21.39 -18.10
N PRO A 93 14.57 21.00 -17.67
CA PRO A 93 14.95 19.70 -17.11
C PRO A 93 14.63 19.55 -15.61
N LYS A 94 14.13 20.60 -14.94
CA LYS A 94 13.98 20.64 -13.48
C LYS A 94 13.10 19.50 -12.94
N GLU A 95 11.94 19.25 -13.54
CA GLU A 95 11.03 18.19 -13.09
C GLU A 95 11.68 16.80 -13.17
N ALA A 96 12.39 16.50 -14.27
CA ALA A 96 13.15 15.26 -14.40
C ALA A 96 14.23 15.14 -13.31
N MET A 97 14.94 16.23 -12.99
CA MET A 97 15.94 16.24 -11.91
C MET A 97 15.32 16.05 -10.53
N ASP A 98 14.16 16.66 -10.26
CA ASP A 98 13.44 16.50 -9.00
C ASP A 98 12.92 15.07 -8.82
N ILE A 99 12.36 14.47 -9.88
CA ILE A 99 11.94 13.07 -9.92
C ILE A 99 13.14 12.17 -9.60
N LEU A 100 14.27 12.37 -10.29
CA LEU A 100 15.49 11.60 -10.03
C LEU A 100 16.01 11.77 -8.61
N ALA A 101 15.91 12.96 -8.02
CA ALA A 101 16.36 13.19 -6.64
C ALA A 101 15.51 12.42 -5.63
N VAL A 102 14.19 12.35 -5.83
CA VAL A 102 13.30 11.51 -5.01
C VAL A 102 13.67 10.04 -5.12
N LEU A 103 13.90 9.58 -6.34
CA LEU A 103 14.20 8.19 -6.58
C LEU A 103 15.63 7.80 -6.17
N GLN A 104 16.58 8.75 -6.19
CA GLN A 104 17.89 8.55 -5.58
C GLN A 104 17.79 8.44 -4.06
N ALA A 105 16.89 9.19 -3.41
CA ALA A 105 16.64 9.02 -1.98
C ALA A 105 16.05 7.64 -1.64
N GLU A 106 15.28 7.04 -2.56
CA GLU A 106 14.82 5.65 -2.46
C GLU A 106 15.99 4.67 -2.52
N VAL A 107 16.86 4.81 -3.52
CA VAL A 107 18.09 4.01 -3.64
C VAL A 107 19.00 4.18 -2.40
N ASP A 108 19.15 5.40 -1.89
CA ASP A 108 19.97 5.67 -0.71
C ASP A 108 19.34 5.07 0.56
N ALA A 109 18.01 5.13 0.69
CA ALA A 109 17.28 4.48 1.79
C ALA A 109 17.44 2.96 1.75
N VAL A 110 17.43 2.32 0.57
CA VAL A 110 17.81 0.90 0.43
C VAL A 110 19.20 0.70 0.98
N ASN A 111 20.20 1.40 0.45
CA ASN A 111 21.59 1.18 0.81
C ASN A 111 21.83 1.30 2.32
N VAL A 112 21.14 2.24 3.00
CA VAL A 112 21.19 2.39 4.47
C VAL A 112 20.48 1.25 5.19
N ALA A 113 19.29 0.86 4.73
CA ALA A 113 18.54 -0.24 5.28
C ALA A 113 19.29 -1.59 5.14
N LEU A 114 20.05 -1.77 4.06
CA LEU A 114 20.95 -2.90 3.84
C LEU A 114 22.11 -2.94 4.83
N ALA A 115 22.71 -1.79 5.14
CA ALA A 115 23.77 -1.72 6.14
C ALA A 115 23.27 -2.05 7.56
N ASN A 116 21.97 -1.93 7.81
CA ASN A 116 21.38 -1.99 9.14
C ASN A 116 20.34 -3.11 9.35
N HIS A 117 20.10 -3.99 8.37
CA HIS A 117 19.06 -5.03 8.40
C HIS A 117 17.63 -4.50 8.70
N GLN A 118 17.23 -3.40 8.07
CA GLN A 118 15.93 -2.74 8.28
C GLN A 118 15.06 -2.73 7.02
N ASP A 119 13.75 -2.52 7.17
CA ASP A 119 12.79 -2.48 6.05
C ASP A 119 12.72 -1.09 5.38
N PRO A 120 12.95 -0.97 4.05
CA PRO A 120 13.16 0.36 3.43
C PRO A 120 11.93 1.25 3.14
N SER A 121 10.67 0.86 3.36
CA SER A 121 9.52 1.49 2.66
C SER A 121 9.09 2.94 3.08
N VAL A 122 9.44 4.01 2.32
CA VAL A 122 8.89 5.39 2.55
C VAL A 122 8.61 6.28 1.30
N VAL A 123 9.03 5.98 0.06
CA VAL A 123 9.26 7.07 -0.93
C VAL A 123 8.07 7.55 -1.81
N TYR A 124 6.97 6.80 -1.92
CA TYR A 124 5.94 7.06 -2.95
C TYR A 124 5.18 8.40 -2.85
N ALA A 125 5.09 9.04 -1.68
CA ALA A 125 4.29 10.26 -1.52
C ALA A 125 4.94 11.55 -2.08
N LYS A 126 6.21 11.51 -2.51
CA LYS A 126 6.90 12.68 -3.09
C LYS A 126 6.73 12.80 -4.61
N LEU A 127 6.51 11.70 -5.32
CA LEU A 127 6.46 11.67 -6.80
C LEU A 127 5.20 12.33 -7.37
N GLU A 128 4.04 12.11 -6.75
CA GLU A 128 2.79 12.75 -7.17
C GLU A 128 2.86 14.27 -7.01
N LEU A 129 3.46 14.77 -5.93
CA LEU A 129 3.61 16.21 -5.69
C LEU A 129 4.44 16.90 -6.78
N ILE A 130 5.45 16.22 -7.32
CA ILE A 130 6.33 16.77 -8.36
C ILE A 130 5.61 16.87 -9.70
N THR A 131 4.81 15.86 -10.05
CA THR A 131 4.11 15.78 -11.34
C THR A 131 2.75 16.49 -11.32
N PHE A 132 2.25 16.89 -10.14
CA PHE A 132 0.99 17.61 -9.99
C PHE A 132 0.95 18.92 -10.79
N GLY A 133 -0.20 19.22 -11.39
CA GLY A 133 -0.43 20.44 -12.17
C GLY A 133 0.22 20.45 -13.57
N ARG A 134 0.68 19.31 -14.08
CA ARG A 134 1.02 19.17 -15.51
C ARG A 134 -0.19 19.54 -16.37
N SER A 135 0.05 20.29 -17.44
CA SER A 135 -0.96 20.65 -18.43
C SER A 135 -0.72 19.84 -19.70
N GLY A 136 -1.76 19.22 -20.25
CA GLY A 136 -1.70 18.46 -21.51
C GLY A 136 -1.11 17.03 -21.42
N ILE A 137 -0.50 16.66 -20.29
CA ILE A 137 -0.01 15.30 -20.01
C ILE A 137 -0.45 14.85 -18.61
N PRO A 138 -0.62 13.55 -18.35
CA PRO A 138 -1.00 13.03 -17.03
C PRO A 138 0.08 13.26 -15.97
N ALA A 139 -0.38 13.48 -14.72
CA ALA A 139 0.44 13.33 -13.52
C ALA A 139 0.73 11.84 -13.26
N TYR A 140 1.60 11.53 -12.30
CA TYR A 140 2.01 10.15 -12.01
C TYR A 140 0.81 9.24 -11.68
N LEU A 141 -0.11 9.68 -10.81
CA LEU A 141 -1.34 8.92 -10.55
C LEU A 141 -2.26 8.81 -11.76
N GLY A 142 -2.26 9.82 -12.65
CA GLY A 142 -3.00 9.78 -13.91
C GLY A 142 -2.47 8.71 -14.85
N LEU A 143 -1.13 8.56 -14.95
CA LEU A 143 -0.50 7.46 -15.69
C LEU A 143 -0.82 6.11 -15.06
N ALA A 144 -0.71 5.99 -13.74
CA ALA A 144 -1.02 4.75 -13.01
C ALA A 144 -2.48 4.30 -13.19
N GLN A 145 -3.41 5.22 -13.41
CA GLN A 145 -4.82 4.89 -13.64
C GLN A 145 -5.06 4.15 -14.97
N ILE A 146 -4.30 4.47 -16.02
CA ILE A 146 -4.45 3.92 -17.38
C ILE A 146 -3.28 3.01 -17.79
N ASN A 147 -2.61 2.42 -16.81
CA ASN A 147 -1.32 1.73 -16.95
C ASN A 147 -1.40 0.27 -17.43
N TRP A 148 -2.45 -0.14 -18.14
CA TRP A 148 -2.53 -1.53 -18.63
C TRP A 148 -1.42 -1.89 -19.63
N ASP A 149 -0.78 -0.90 -20.25
CA ASP A 149 0.46 -1.07 -21.03
C ASP A 149 1.60 -1.76 -20.24
N HIS A 150 1.52 -1.90 -18.92
CA HIS A 150 2.48 -2.64 -18.10
C HIS A 150 2.11 -4.10 -17.87
N PHE A 151 0.98 -4.59 -18.42
CA PHE A 151 0.44 -5.90 -18.04
C PHE A 151 0.26 -6.85 -19.21
N GLY A 152 0.66 -8.11 -19.01
CA GLY A 152 0.37 -9.24 -19.89
C GLY A 152 0.56 -8.96 -21.40
N ALA A 153 -0.50 -9.14 -22.19
CA ALA A 153 -0.47 -8.94 -23.63
C ALA A 153 -0.34 -7.46 -24.05
N ASP A 154 -0.84 -6.54 -23.21
CA ASP A 154 -0.74 -5.11 -23.46
C ASP A 154 0.72 -4.64 -23.34
N ALA A 155 1.47 -5.15 -22.35
CA ALA A 155 2.92 -4.94 -22.22
C ALA A 155 3.71 -5.40 -23.44
N ARG A 156 3.41 -6.58 -23.96
CA ARG A 156 4.06 -7.06 -25.19
C ARG A 156 3.75 -6.18 -26.39
N THR A 157 2.50 -5.73 -26.49
CA THR A 157 2.08 -4.83 -27.57
C THR A 157 2.82 -3.49 -27.47
N ALA A 158 2.92 -2.95 -26.25
CA ALA A 158 3.63 -1.72 -25.99
C ALA A 158 5.14 -1.87 -26.28
N TYR A 159 5.81 -2.90 -25.75
CA TYR A 159 7.20 -3.22 -26.10
C TYR A 159 7.41 -3.30 -27.61
N ASN A 160 6.61 -4.12 -28.31
CA ASN A 160 6.78 -4.36 -29.74
C ASN A 160 6.68 -3.05 -30.54
N ALA A 161 5.72 -2.19 -30.23
CA ALA A 161 5.57 -0.89 -30.91
C ALA A 161 6.73 0.05 -30.63
N ARG A 162 7.22 0.10 -29.38
CA ARG A 162 8.35 0.93 -28.99
C ARG A 162 9.66 0.44 -29.62
N HIS A 163 9.93 -0.86 -29.55
CA HIS A 163 11.11 -1.49 -30.13
C HIS A 163 11.12 -1.36 -31.66
N SER A 164 9.96 -1.57 -32.32
CA SER A 164 9.80 -1.29 -33.77
C SER A 164 10.22 0.13 -34.13
N THR A 165 9.76 1.10 -33.33
CA THR A 165 10.06 2.52 -33.56
C THR A 165 11.55 2.81 -33.38
N ALA A 166 12.19 2.23 -32.36
CA ALA A 166 13.63 2.32 -32.16
C ALA A 166 14.42 1.68 -33.31
N ILE A 167 13.97 0.54 -33.83
CA ILE A 167 14.54 -0.10 -35.03
C ILE A 167 14.44 0.82 -36.25
N GLN A 168 13.29 1.46 -36.48
CA GLN A 168 13.16 2.42 -37.59
C GLN A 168 14.09 3.62 -37.40
N LYS A 169 14.30 4.05 -36.15
CA LYS A 169 15.21 5.14 -35.81
C LYS A 169 16.66 4.80 -36.15
N VAL A 170 17.15 3.60 -35.84
CA VAL A 170 18.51 3.19 -36.22
C VAL A 170 18.66 2.96 -37.74
N ILE A 171 17.62 2.42 -38.41
CA ILE A 171 17.61 2.28 -39.88
C ILE A 171 17.74 3.65 -40.56
N SER A 172 17.17 4.70 -39.97
CA SER A 172 17.34 6.08 -40.44
C SER A 172 18.73 6.69 -40.19
N GLY A 173 19.65 5.94 -39.56
CA GLY A 173 21.02 6.35 -39.26
C GLY A 173 21.22 6.97 -37.88
N ASP A 174 20.22 6.95 -36.99
CA ASP A 174 20.28 7.54 -35.66
C ASP A 174 20.34 6.47 -34.56
N LEU A 175 21.53 5.90 -34.34
CA LEU A 175 21.78 4.88 -33.32
C LEU A 175 21.57 5.41 -31.90
N ASP A 176 22.05 6.62 -31.60
CA ASP A 176 21.94 7.23 -30.27
C ASP A 176 20.46 7.47 -29.89
N GLY A 177 19.67 7.99 -30.84
CA GLY A 177 18.23 8.17 -30.68
C GLY A 177 17.48 6.84 -30.61
N ALA A 178 17.92 5.81 -31.34
CA ALA A 178 17.36 4.47 -31.23
C ALA A 178 17.58 3.86 -29.85
N TYR A 179 18.78 3.97 -29.26
CA TYR A 179 19.02 3.50 -27.89
C TYR A 179 18.20 4.28 -26.85
N ALA A 180 18.02 5.59 -27.05
CA ALA A 180 17.16 6.40 -26.19
C ALA A 180 15.70 5.93 -26.24
N MET A 181 15.17 5.65 -27.44
CA MET A 181 13.82 5.10 -27.60
C MET A 181 13.71 3.67 -27.06
N ASN A 182 14.73 2.84 -27.29
CA ASN A 182 14.71 1.44 -26.87
C ASN A 182 14.73 1.29 -25.35
N THR A 183 15.35 2.24 -24.64
CA THR A 183 15.26 2.32 -23.18
C THR A 183 13.81 2.37 -22.68
N PHE A 184 12.91 3.07 -23.38
CA PHE A 184 11.48 3.08 -23.06
C PHE A 184 10.78 1.77 -23.46
N ALA A 185 11.27 1.08 -24.50
CA ALA A 185 10.74 -0.22 -24.88
C ALA A 185 11.06 -1.24 -23.79
N ASP A 186 12.33 -1.32 -23.39
CA ASP A 186 12.84 -2.32 -22.45
C ASP A 186 12.23 -2.20 -21.05
N HIS A 187 11.70 -1.03 -20.68
CA HIS A 187 10.84 -0.89 -19.50
C HIS A 187 9.70 -1.94 -19.49
N PHE A 188 8.94 -2.04 -20.57
CA PHE A 188 7.83 -3.00 -20.67
C PHE A 188 8.30 -4.43 -20.94
N LEU A 189 9.51 -4.59 -21.48
CA LEU A 189 10.15 -5.89 -21.56
C LEU A 189 10.41 -6.42 -20.15
N GLU A 190 10.94 -5.59 -19.27
CA GLU A 190 11.21 -5.92 -17.87
C GLU A 190 9.92 -6.21 -17.08
N ASP A 191 8.84 -5.46 -17.31
CA ASP A 191 7.52 -5.77 -16.74
C ASP A 191 7.07 -7.20 -17.10
N SER A 192 7.50 -7.73 -18.25
CA SER A 192 7.20 -9.12 -18.64
C SER A 192 7.95 -10.18 -17.81
N PHE A 193 8.90 -9.77 -16.96
CA PHE A 193 9.60 -10.62 -15.99
C PHE A 193 9.07 -10.46 -14.55
N SER A 194 8.04 -9.64 -14.34
CA SER A 194 7.28 -9.54 -13.09
C SER A 194 6.05 -10.44 -13.12
N ALA A 195 5.86 -11.23 -12.05
CA ALA A 195 4.78 -12.21 -11.98
C ALA A 195 3.41 -11.53 -11.97
N GLY A 196 3.31 -10.45 -11.19
CA GLY A 196 2.14 -9.62 -11.06
C GLY A 196 1.80 -8.90 -12.35
N HIS A 197 2.79 -8.32 -13.03
CA HIS A 197 2.58 -7.70 -14.35
C HIS A 197 2.17 -8.73 -15.41
N LEU A 198 2.73 -9.94 -15.37
CA LEU A 198 2.46 -10.95 -16.38
C LEU A 198 1.07 -11.60 -16.28
N ARG A 199 0.56 -11.82 -15.06
CA ARG A 199 -0.68 -12.58 -14.83
C ARG A 199 -1.89 -11.71 -14.48
N THR A 200 -1.70 -10.50 -13.95
CA THR A 200 -2.83 -9.65 -13.52
C THR A 200 -3.63 -9.17 -14.73
N PRO A 201 -4.96 -9.44 -14.80
CA PRO A 201 -5.81 -9.00 -15.91
C PRO A 201 -6.20 -7.52 -15.74
N ARG A 202 -5.21 -6.62 -15.71
CA ARG A 202 -5.34 -5.20 -15.35
C ARG A 202 -6.42 -4.47 -16.15
N ARG A 203 -6.43 -4.64 -17.47
CA ARG A 203 -7.42 -4.01 -18.37
C ARG A 203 -8.83 -4.51 -18.11
N LEU A 204 -9.00 -5.83 -17.90
CA LEU A 204 -10.29 -6.44 -17.61
C LEU A 204 -10.85 -5.95 -16.27
N LEU A 205 -9.96 -5.81 -15.28
CA LEU A 205 -10.32 -5.33 -13.94
C LEU A 205 -10.54 -3.81 -13.92
N HIS A 206 -9.89 -3.04 -14.79
CA HIS A 206 -10.05 -1.59 -14.77
C HIS A 206 -11.51 -1.19 -15.04
N ASN A 207 -12.10 -0.45 -14.11
CA ASN A 207 -13.46 0.07 -14.25
C ASN A 207 -13.52 1.46 -13.64
N SER A 208 -13.32 2.51 -14.44
CA SER A 208 -13.56 3.88 -13.97
C SER A 208 -15.07 4.11 -13.76
N PRO A 209 -15.54 4.68 -12.62
CA PRO A 209 -14.80 5.28 -11.49
C PRO A 209 -14.59 4.35 -10.27
N ASP A 210 -14.79 3.03 -10.42
CA ASP A 210 -14.67 2.02 -9.39
C ASP A 210 -13.20 1.67 -9.06
N ILE A 211 -12.61 2.46 -8.17
CA ILE A 211 -11.26 2.29 -7.63
C ILE A 211 -11.01 0.91 -6.98
N THR A 212 -12.05 0.18 -6.60
CA THR A 212 -11.87 -1.12 -5.92
C THR A 212 -11.40 -2.20 -6.89
N ALA A 213 -11.71 -2.05 -8.18
CA ALA A 213 -11.26 -2.97 -9.21
C ALA A 213 -9.76 -2.77 -9.56
N ASP A 214 -9.28 -1.53 -9.50
CA ASP A 214 -7.85 -1.21 -9.60
C ASP A 214 -7.09 -1.74 -8.37
N ALA A 215 -7.70 -1.70 -7.18
CA ALA A 215 -7.12 -2.30 -5.99
C ALA A 215 -7.08 -3.84 -6.06
N CYS A 216 -8.10 -4.49 -6.63
CA CYS A 216 -8.09 -5.93 -6.92
C CYS A 216 -6.94 -6.32 -7.85
N ALA A 217 -6.71 -5.54 -8.92
CA ALA A 217 -5.57 -5.74 -9.80
C ALA A 217 -4.26 -5.63 -9.02
N LYS A 218 -4.15 -4.62 -8.15
CA LYS A 218 -2.98 -4.47 -7.29
C LYS A 218 -2.77 -5.64 -6.30
N TYR A 219 -3.83 -6.20 -5.73
CA TYR A 219 -3.71 -7.34 -4.83
C TYR A 219 -3.19 -8.59 -5.53
N MET A 220 -3.71 -8.89 -6.72
CA MET A 220 -3.18 -10.01 -7.50
C MET A 220 -1.74 -9.76 -7.92
N HIS A 221 -1.43 -8.54 -8.36
CA HIS A 221 -0.09 -8.12 -8.71
C HIS A 221 0.91 -8.38 -7.57
N ASP A 222 0.63 -7.86 -6.37
CA ASP A 222 1.51 -8.01 -5.22
C ASP A 222 1.53 -9.46 -4.70
N GLU A 223 0.41 -10.19 -4.73
CA GLU A 223 0.36 -11.60 -4.33
C GLU A 223 1.25 -12.46 -5.23
N ASP A 224 1.16 -12.28 -6.54
CA ASP A 224 1.91 -13.07 -7.53
C ASP A 224 3.41 -12.81 -7.45
N ASN A 225 3.81 -11.56 -7.25
CA ASN A 225 5.21 -11.19 -7.02
C ASN A 225 5.74 -11.78 -5.70
N ALA A 226 4.94 -11.76 -4.64
CA ALA A 226 5.32 -12.34 -3.36
C ALA A 226 5.46 -13.87 -3.40
N ILE A 227 4.54 -14.60 -4.04
CA ILE A 227 4.57 -16.07 -4.05
C ILE A 227 5.41 -16.64 -5.20
N GLY A 228 5.57 -15.86 -6.26
CA GLY A 228 6.15 -16.28 -7.53
C GLY A 228 5.24 -17.20 -8.34
N ILE A 229 5.44 -17.20 -9.65
CA ILE A 229 4.74 -18.11 -10.57
C ILE A 229 5.77 -18.87 -11.42
N ASP A 230 5.43 -20.09 -11.81
CA ASP A 230 6.25 -20.87 -12.72
C ASP A 230 5.96 -20.43 -14.16
N ALA A 231 7.01 -20.14 -14.92
CA ALA A 231 6.89 -19.80 -16.33
C ALA A 231 7.95 -20.51 -17.17
N LYS A 232 7.73 -20.43 -18.48
CA LYS A 232 8.62 -20.96 -19.50
C LYS A 232 8.88 -19.95 -20.59
N ASN A 233 10.05 -19.98 -21.21
CA ASN A 233 10.30 -19.28 -22.46
C ASN A 233 9.85 -20.13 -23.67
N PRO A 234 9.90 -19.60 -24.91
CA PRO A 234 9.60 -20.40 -26.11
C PRO A 234 10.50 -21.63 -26.30
N ALA A 235 11.70 -21.64 -25.72
CA ALA A 235 12.59 -22.80 -25.70
C ALA A 235 12.24 -23.83 -24.59
N VAL A 236 11.10 -23.66 -23.91
CA VAL A 236 10.54 -24.57 -22.90
C VAL A 236 11.39 -24.67 -21.61
N GLN A 237 12.41 -23.82 -21.47
CA GLN A 237 13.14 -23.69 -20.21
C GLN A 237 12.22 -23.12 -19.15
N SER A 238 12.21 -23.69 -17.96
CA SER A 238 11.26 -23.35 -16.89
C SER A 238 11.97 -22.74 -15.68
N TRP A 239 11.36 -21.75 -15.05
CA TRP A 239 11.84 -21.11 -13.81
C TRP A 239 10.68 -20.44 -13.07
N THR A 240 10.92 -20.02 -11.82
CA THR A 240 9.96 -19.24 -11.03
C THR A 240 10.31 -17.75 -11.11
N LEU A 241 9.34 -16.90 -11.43
CA LEU A 241 9.50 -15.44 -11.45
C LEU A 241 8.78 -14.77 -10.27
N HIS A 242 9.41 -13.76 -9.66
CA HIS A 242 8.91 -13.07 -8.47
C HIS A 242 8.92 -11.52 -8.53
N SER A 243 9.47 -10.89 -9.57
CA SER A 243 9.91 -9.46 -9.65
C SER A 243 8.97 -8.38 -9.06
N ASP A 244 9.40 -7.11 -9.01
CA ASP A 244 8.79 -5.99 -8.24
C ASP A 244 8.90 -6.18 -6.73
N LYS A 245 9.85 -5.47 -6.13
CA LYS A 245 10.24 -5.56 -4.70
C LYS A 245 10.96 -6.85 -4.32
N ARG A 246 11.12 -7.76 -5.27
CA ARG A 246 11.72 -9.09 -5.13
C ARG A 246 12.74 -9.37 -6.23
N ALA A 247 12.97 -8.44 -7.15
CA ALA A 247 13.76 -8.70 -8.36
C ALA A 247 15.23 -9.03 -8.02
N LEU A 248 15.73 -8.42 -6.95
CA LEU A 248 17.10 -8.56 -6.44
C LEU A 248 17.24 -9.62 -5.35
N ASP A 249 16.18 -10.36 -5.03
CA ASP A 249 16.22 -11.45 -4.07
C ASP A 249 17.00 -12.63 -4.65
N SER A 250 17.69 -13.36 -3.78
CA SER A 250 18.45 -14.54 -4.21
C SER A 250 17.59 -15.63 -4.86
N VAL A 251 16.30 -15.69 -4.51
CA VAL A 251 15.35 -16.65 -5.10
C VAL A 251 14.91 -16.26 -6.52
N ASN A 252 15.13 -15.01 -6.93
CA ASN A 252 14.78 -14.50 -8.27
C ASN A 252 16.02 -14.39 -9.19
N GLU A 253 17.18 -14.95 -8.81
CA GLU A 253 18.43 -14.80 -9.57
C GLU A 253 18.36 -15.38 -11.00
N ASP A 254 17.69 -16.52 -11.19
CA ASP A 254 17.50 -17.10 -12.53
C ASP A 254 16.62 -16.19 -13.41
N ASN A 255 15.49 -15.72 -12.87
CA ASN A 255 14.61 -14.78 -13.55
C ASN A 255 15.33 -13.46 -13.90
N LYS A 256 16.12 -12.92 -12.97
CA LYS A 256 16.93 -11.71 -13.18
C LYS A 256 17.96 -11.92 -14.30
N THR A 257 18.67 -13.06 -14.30
CA THR A 257 19.64 -13.38 -15.36
C THR A 257 18.96 -13.41 -16.73
N ARG A 258 17.79 -14.05 -16.82
CA ARG A 258 16.99 -14.11 -18.06
C ARG A 258 16.48 -12.74 -18.51
N CYS A 259 16.09 -11.89 -17.57
CA CYS A 259 15.69 -10.51 -17.85
C CYS A 259 16.86 -9.72 -18.46
N VAL A 260 18.06 -9.84 -17.87
CA VAL A 260 19.29 -9.22 -18.40
C VAL A 260 19.62 -9.76 -19.79
N ASP A 261 19.53 -11.07 -20.02
CA ASP A 261 19.77 -11.68 -21.34
C ASP A 261 18.77 -11.17 -22.39
N SER A 262 17.49 -11.02 -22.02
CA SER A 262 16.44 -10.48 -22.88
C SER A 262 16.68 -9.01 -23.25
N MET A 263 17.04 -8.17 -22.28
CA MET A 263 17.38 -6.76 -22.52
C MET A 263 18.67 -6.61 -23.33
N GLN A 264 19.67 -7.47 -23.08
CA GLN A 264 20.90 -7.49 -23.86
C GLN A 264 20.60 -7.88 -25.33
N ALA A 265 19.69 -8.83 -25.56
CA ALA A 265 19.24 -9.20 -26.89
C ALA A 265 18.50 -8.04 -27.59
N SER A 266 17.61 -7.34 -26.88
CA SER A 266 16.95 -6.12 -27.37
C SER A 266 17.97 -5.05 -27.81
N ALA A 267 18.94 -4.72 -26.96
CA ALA A 267 19.97 -3.73 -27.29
C ALA A 267 20.91 -4.17 -28.43
N ASN A 268 21.22 -5.48 -28.52
CA ASN A 268 22.00 -6.04 -29.63
C ASN A 268 21.23 -5.93 -30.95
N GLU A 269 19.92 -6.18 -30.94
CA GLU A 269 19.06 -6.08 -32.11
C GLU A 269 19.05 -4.65 -32.67
N ILE A 270 19.00 -3.62 -31.81
CA ILE A 270 19.14 -2.21 -32.24
C ILE A 270 20.45 -1.98 -33.02
N TYR A 271 21.58 -2.51 -32.56
CA TYR A 271 22.87 -2.30 -33.24
C TYR A 271 23.00 -3.11 -34.53
N GLN A 272 22.53 -4.37 -34.52
CA GLN A 272 22.77 -5.32 -35.61
C GLN A 272 21.81 -5.13 -36.79
N THR A 273 20.64 -4.54 -36.54
CA THR A 273 19.55 -4.50 -37.52
C THR A 273 19.86 -3.57 -38.69
N LYS A 274 19.84 -4.13 -39.91
CA LYS A 274 19.87 -3.38 -41.18
C LYS A 274 18.51 -3.30 -41.86
N GLN A 275 17.59 -4.18 -41.49
CA GLN A 275 16.22 -4.27 -41.99
C GLN A 275 15.31 -4.70 -40.84
N ALA A 276 14.17 -4.02 -40.68
CA ALA A 276 13.29 -4.26 -39.55
C ALA A 276 12.74 -5.72 -39.54
N PRO A 277 13.03 -6.52 -38.49
CA PRO A 277 12.40 -7.81 -38.31
C PRO A 277 10.92 -7.65 -37.92
N SER A 278 10.13 -8.69 -38.20
CA SER A 278 8.76 -8.78 -37.69
C SER A 278 8.79 -8.91 -36.16
N PRO A 279 7.83 -8.31 -35.41
CA PRO A 279 7.77 -8.43 -33.96
C PRO A 279 7.75 -9.86 -33.41
N ALA A 280 7.24 -10.82 -34.19
CA ALA A 280 7.27 -12.24 -33.81
C ALA A 280 8.69 -12.83 -33.75
N ASN A 281 9.66 -12.17 -34.37
CA ASN A 281 11.05 -12.62 -34.48
C ASN A 281 12.02 -11.80 -33.62
N TYR A 282 11.53 -10.88 -32.78
CA TYR A 282 12.41 -10.10 -31.90
C TYR A 282 13.17 -11.01 -30.94
N GLN A 283 14.48 -10.82 -30.89
CA GLN A 283 15.38 -11.71 -30.15
C GLN A 283 15.10 -11.71 -28.64
N ALA A 284 14.65 -10.57 -28.10
CA ALA A 284 14.28 -10.44 -26.69
C ALA A 284 13.26 -11.50 -26.23
N TRP A 285 12.29 -11.86 -27.09
CA TRP A 285 11.24 -12.81 -26.76
C TRP A 285 11.72 -14.26 -26.67
N THR A 286 12.96 -14.57 -27.07
CA THR A 286 13.55 -15.90 -26.90
C THR A 286 13.87 -16.23 -25.43
N PHE A 287 14.16 -15.19 -24.63
CA PHE A 287 14.52 -15.32 -23.22
C PHE A 287 13.33 -15.08 -22.28
N ALA A 288 12.38 -14.26 -22.71
CA ALA A 288 11.22 -13.87 -21.92
C ALA A 288 10.27 -15.05 -21.61
N PRO A 289 9.57 -15.01 -20.47
CA PRO A 289 8.52 -15.99 -20.19
C PRO A 289 7.39 -15.86 -21.21
N THR A 290 6.59 -16.91 -21.43
CA THR A 290 5.40 -16.88 -22.30
C THR A 290 4.14 -16.57 -21.49
N LEU A 291 3.19 -15.83 -22.08
CA LEU A 291 1.89 -15.62 -21.43
C LEU A 291 1.14 -16.93 -21.19
N GLU A 292 1.30 -17.91 -22.10
CA GLU A 292 0.68 -19.22 -21.98
C GLU A 292 1.15 -19.94 -20.70
N SER A 293 2.46 -19.99 -20.45
CA SER A 293 2.99 -20.66 -19.25
C SER A 293 2.59 -19.95 -17.97
N ALA A 294 2.64 -18.61 -17.94
CA ALA A 294 2.24 -17.82 -16.78
C ALA A 294 0.75 -18.01 -16.41
N ASN A 295 -0.10 -18.20 -17.42
CA ASN A 295 -1.54 -18.44 -17.24
C ASN A 295 -1.92 -19.92 -17.16
N ALA A 296 -0.95 -20.84 -17.28
CA ALA A 296 -1.17 -22.27 -17.12
C ALA A 296 -1.54 -22.61 -15.66
N HIS A 297 -1.86 -23.88 -15.42
CA HIS A 297 -2.10 -24.35 -14.06
C HIS A 297 -0.82 -24.21 -13.22
N GLN A 298 -0.94 -23.45 -12.14
CA GLN A 298 0.12 -23.21 -11.14
C GLN A 298 -0.19 -24.00 -9.87
N THR A 299 0.81 -24.26 -9.04
CA THR A 299 0.61 -24.91 -7.73
C THR A 299 -0.38 -24.11 -6.86
N LEU A 300 -0.33 -22.78 -6.95
CA LEU A 300 -1.25 -21.87 -6.27
C LEU A 300 -2.23 -21.27 -7.29
N ALA A 301 -3.52 -21.35 -6.98
CA ALA A 301 -4.59 -20.79 -7.79
C ALA A 301 -4.37 -19.31 -8.05
N THR A 302 -4.67 -18.84 -9.26
CA THR A 302 -4.70 -17.40 -9.52
C THR A 302 -5.83 -16.73 -8.77
N LEU A 303 -5.66 -15.45 -8.42
CA LEU A 303 -6.70 -14.70 -7.75
C LEU A 303 -7.81 -14.28 -8.73
N PHE A 304 -7.42 -13.77 -9.90
CA PHE A 304 -8.32 -13.44 -11.01
C PHE A 304 -7.83 -14.10 -12.30
N THR A 305 -8.75 -14.38 -13.23
CA THR A 305 -8.42 -14.88 -14.56
C THR A 305 -8.79 -13.87 -15.65
N PHE A 306 -8.16 -13.99 -16.82
CA PHE A 306 -8.58 -13.28 -18.03
C PHE A 306 -9.98 -13.67 -18.54
N LYS A 307 -10.62 -14.69 -17.94
CA LYS A 307 -12.01 -15.10 -18.25
C LYS A 307 -13.04 -14.45 -17.33
N ASN A 308 -12.64 -13.43 -16.56
CA ASN A 308 -13.50 -12.74 -15.59
C ASN A 308 -13.99 -13.67 -14.47
N GLU A 309 -13.10 -14.54 -14.01
CA GLU A 309 -13.32 -15.42 -12.85
C GLU A 309 -12.41 -15.00 -11.70
N LYS A 310 -12.82 -15.34 -10.49
CA LYS A 310 -12.03 -15.15 -9.28
C LYS A 310 -11.99 -16.42 -8.44
N ARG A 311 -10.95 -16.53 -7.61
CA ARG A 311 -10.90 -17.55 -6.55
C ARG A 311 -12.16 -17.45 -5.66
N LYS A 312 -12.89 -18.55 -5.52
CA LYS A 312 -14.13 -18.62 -4.73
C LYS A 312 -13.84 -18.44 -3.24
N VAL A 313 -12.80 -19.12 -2.75
CA VAL A 313 -12.26 -18.99 -1.39
C VAL A 313 -10.94 -18.24 -1.49
N ILE A 314 -10.98 -16.92 -1.29
CA ILE A 314 -9.85 -16.02 -1.54
C ILE A 314 -8.61 -16.43 -0.73
N GLU A 315 -8.81 -16.94 0.47
CA GLU A 315 -7.77 -17.25 1.45
C GLU A 315 -7.05 -18.58 1.12
N ASN A 316 -7.72 -19.50 0.43
CA ASN A 316 -7.17 -20.82 0.14
C ASN A 316 -6.54 -20.88 -1.25
N ARG A 317 -5.29 -20.44 -1.33
CA ARG A 317 -4.47 -20.44 -2.56
C ARG A 317 -4.26 -21.83 -3.17
N LYS A 318 -4.40 -22.92 -2.41
CA LYS A 318 -4.24 -24.29 -2.94
C LYS A 318 -5.50 -24.80 -3.64
N LEU A 319 -6.65 -24.15 -3.42
CA LEU A 319 -7.91 -24.57 -3.97
C LEU A 319 -8.20 -23.87 -5.30
N TRP A 320 -8.06 -24.60 -6.41
CA TRP A 320 -8.45 -24.18 -7.76
C TRP A 320 -9.97 -24.23 -7.97
N ASN A 321 -10.70 -23.52 -7.12
CA ASN A 321 -12.15 -23.37 -7.22
C ASN A 321 -12.45 -21.93 -7.62
N LEU A 322 -12.74 -21.73 -8.91
CA LEU A 322 -13.02 -20.43 -9.48
C LEU A 322 -14.52 -20.22 -9.62
N SER A 323 -14.94 -18.97 -9.52
CA SER A 323 -16.33 -18.56 -9.72
C SER A 323 -16.36 -17.33 -10.63
N PRO A 324 -17.39 -17.14 -11.47
CA PRO A 324 -17.57 -15.90 -12.20
C PRO A 324 -17.52 -14.72 -11.23
N SER A 325 -16.77 -13.66 -11.58
CA SER A 325 -16.94 -12.40 -10.86
C SER A 325 -18.33 -11.86 -11.19
N LEU A 326 -19.22 -11.78 -10.20
CA LEU A 326 -20.55 -11.18 -10.32
C LEU A 326 -20.47 -9.77 -10.95
N PRO A 327 -21.51 -9.29 -11.67
CA PRO A 327 -21.42 -8.10 -12.53
C PRO A 327 -21.01 -6.83 -11.77
N ARG A 328 -20.44 -5.88 -12.52
CA ARG A 328 -19.96 -4.54 -12.10
C ARG A 328 -20.75 -4.01 -10.89
N GLY A 329 -20.11 -3.97 -9.72
CA GLY A 329 -20.71 -3.50 -8.46
C GLY A 329 -20.40 -4.33 -7.20
N SER A 330 -19.76 -5.50 -7.33
CA SER A 330 -19.39 -6.38 -6.21
C SER A 330 -17.91 -6.42 -5.72
N PRO A 331 -16.93 -5.65 -6.25
CA PRO A 331 -15.55 -5.76 -5.79
C PRO A 331 -15.32 -5.35 -4.31
N ALA A 332 -16.26 -4.64 -3.68
CA ALA A 332 -16.19 -4.26 -2.27
C ALA A 332 -16.15 -5.45 -1.28
N VAL A 333 -16.83 -6.56 -1.57
CA VAL A 333 -16.85 -7.76 -0.68
C VAL A 333 -15.55 -8.56 -0.77
N VAL A 334 -14.95 -8.56 -1.96
CA VAL A 334 -13.64 -9.17 -2.23
C VAL A 334 -12.53 -8.34 -1.58
N TYR A 335 -12.61 -7.01 -1.72
CA TYR A 335 -11.73 -6.05 -1.06
C TYR A 335 -11.76 -6.20 0.47
N PHE A 336 -12.94 -6.24 1.10
CA PHE A 336 -13.08 -6.37 2.56
C PHE A 336 -12.45 -7.66 3.11
N ARG A 337 -12.57 -8.80 2.42
CA ARG A 337 -11.92 -10.06 2.85
C ARG A 337 -10.40 -10.05 2.63
N MET A 338 -9.91 -9.36 1.61
CA MET A 338 -8.46 -9.24 1.32
C MET A 338 -7.73 -8.26 2.24
N SER A 339 -8.38 -7.16 2.62
CA SER A 339 -7.82 -6.15 3.51
C SER A 339 -7.63 -6.62 4.94
N ILE A 340 -8.36 -7.67 5.36
CA ILE A 340 -8.24 -8.30 6.69
C ILE A 340 -7.07 -9.30 6.74
N TRP A 341 -6.58 -9.77 5.59
CA TRP A 341 -5.69 -10.94 5.52
C TRP A 341 -4.29 -10.67 4.94
N THR A 342 -4.05 -9.52 4.33
CA THR A 342 -2.71 -9.18 3.85
C THR A 342 -2.09 -8.16 4.79
N GLY A 343 -1.25 -8.60 5.74
CA GLY A 343 -0.21 -7.79 6.35
C GLY A 343 0.84 -7.23 5.36
N CYS A 344 0.52 -7.20 4.06
CA CYS A 344 1.22 -6.49 3.00
C CYS A 344 0.53 -5.15 2.77
N GLY A 345 1.31 -4.07 2.79
CA GLY A 345 0.86 -2.68 2.71
C GLY A 345 -0.33 -2.42 1.78
N VAL A 346 -1.38 -1.87 2.40
CA VAL A 346 -2.64 -1.43 1.80
C VAL A 346 -2.40 -0.43 0.66
N ALA A 347 -3.06 -0.65 -0.48
CA ALA A 347 -3.21 0.37 -1.51
C ALA A 347 -4.60 0.28 -2.17
N GLY A 348 -5.59 0.83 -1.46
CA GLY A 348 -6.56 1.75 -2.08
C GLY A 348 -6.01 3.19 -2.01
N PRO A 349 -6.75 4.22 -2.44
CA PRO A 349 -6.26 5.60 -2.56
C PRO A 349 -6.20 6.30 -1.19
N ALA A 350 -5.48 5.67 -0.25
CA ALA A 350 -4.60 6.29 0.71
C ALA A 350 -3.93 5.16 1.49
N ARG A 351 -2.61 5.01 1.33
CA ARG A 351 -1.81 4.02 2.05
C ARG A 351 -1.88 4.30 3.55
N ILE A 352 -2.33 3.32 4.33
CA ILE A 352 -2.21 3.29 5.79
C ILE A 352 -0.79 2.78 6.10
N PRO A 353 0.10 3.55 6.75
CA PRO A 353 1.44 3.09 7.13
C PRO A 353 1.42 1.79 7.96
N SER A 354 2.47 0.97 7.85
CA SER A 354 2.69 -0.15 8.79
C SER A 354 2.72 0.37 10.23
N SER A 355 2.14 -0.39 11.16
CA SER A 355 2.00 -0.01 12.58
C SER A 355 1.11 1.22 12.85
N THR A 356 0.20 1.56 11.93
CA THR A 356 -0.78 2.63 12.17
C THR A 356 -1.78 2.23 13.27
N PRO A 357 -2.07 3.13 14.24
CA PRO A 357 -3.16 2.89 15.18
C PRO A 357 -4.50 2.79 14.45
N LEU A 358 -5.29 1.78 14.82
CA LEU A 358 -6.64 1.58 14.32
C LEU A 358 -7.63 1.86 15.45
N ALA A 359 -8.67 2.63 15.14
CA ALA A 359 -9.89 2.70 15.93
C ALA A 359 -11.05 2.30 15.02
N ALA A 360 -12.14 1.80 15.61
CA ALA A 360 -13.36 1.50 14.87
C ALA A 360 -14.57 1.96 15.67
N ILE A 361 -15.54 2.54 14.98
CA ILE A 361 -16.86 2.89 15.50
C ILE A 361 -17.91 2.31 14.56
N ASN A 362 -19.06 1.92 15.09
CA ASN A 362 -20.22 1.49 14.32
C ASN A 362 -21.42 2.37 14.65
N PHE A 363 -22.32 2.58 13.70
CA PHE A 363 -23.54 3.35 13.90
C PHE A 363 -24.70 2.80 13.05
N ASN A 364 -25.91 3.36 13.23
CA ASN A 364 -27.14 2.89 12.60
C ASN A 364 -27.43 1.39 12.86
N GLY A 365 -27.19 0.91 14.10
CA GLY A 365 -27.39 -0.49 14.46
C GLY A 365 -26.42 -1.45 13.77
N GLY A 366 -25.21 -0.98 13.46
CA GLY A 366 -24.18 -1.76 12.75
C GLY A 366 -24.30 -1.76 11.23
N LYS A 367 -25.25 -0.99 10.67
CA LYS A 367 -25.39 -0.80 9.22
C LYS A 367 -24.28 0.07 8.63
N GLU A 368 -23.62 0.85 9.49
CA GLU A 368 -22.51 1.71 9.11
C GLU A 368 -21.32 1.53 10.05
N VAL A 369 -20.12 1.56 9.47
CA VAL A 369 -18.85 1.38 10.20
C VAL A 369 -17.90 2.49 9.79
N GLY A 370 -17.35 3.21 10.77
CA GLY A 370 -16.28 4.18 10.59
C GLY A 370 -14.96 3.60 11.11
N VAL A 371 -13.92 3.59 10.28
CA VAL A 371 -12.55 3.20 10.70
C VAL A 371 -11.63 4.38 10.50
N PRO A 372 -11.37 5.17 11.56
CA PRO A 372 -10.33 6.17 11.54
C PRO A 372 -8.93 5.55 11.56
N ASN A 373 -8.04 6.13 10.78
CA ASN A 373 -6.66 5.68 10.61
C ASN A 373 -5.75 6.88 10.27
N LEU A 374 -4.44 6.70 10.46
CA LEU A 374 -3.44 7.62 9.94
C LEU A 374 -3.09 7.21 8.50
N LEU A 375 -3.07 8.18 7.61
CA LEU A 375 -2.46 8.10 6.29
C LEU A 375 -1.03 8.61 6.36
N HIS A 376 -0.28 8.29 5.31
CA HIS A 376 1.09 8.76 5.10
C HIS A 376 1.24 10.29 5.36
N LYS A 377 2.30 10.68 6.10
CA LYS A 377 2.54 12.00 6.72
C LYS A 377 1.68 12.34 7.95
N ALA A 378 1.22 11.31 8.68
CA ALA A 378 0.38 11.47 9.87
C ALA A 378 -0.92 12.26 9.59
N ARG A 379 -1.44 12.16 8.37
CA ARG A 379 -2.71 12.79 7.97
C ARG A 379 -3.86 11.86 8.30
N LYS A 380 -4.84 12.30 9.08
CA LYS A 380 -5.95 11.41 9.45
C LYS A 380 -6.92 11.19 8.29
N SER A 381 -7.43 9.97 8.14
CA SER A 381 -8.62 9.67 7.35
C SER A 381 -9.61 8.81 8.12
N THR A 382 -10.84 8.79 7.64
CA THR A 382 -11.88 7.86 8.06
C THR A 382 -12.35 7.13 6.83
N ASN A 383 -12.42 5.81 6.88
CA ASN A 383 -13.24 5.07 5.94
C ASN A 383 -14.62 4.92 6.58
N SER A 384 -15.69 5.25 5.86
CA SER A 384 -17.07 5.05 6.31
C SER A 384 -17.76 4.05 5.39
N ALA A 385 -18.52 3.12 5.95
CA ALA A 385 -19.36 2.19 5.21
C ALA A 385 -20.83 2.57 5.36
N SER A 386 -21.57 2.73 4.26
CA SER A 386 -23.05 2.75 4.30
C SER A 386 -23.62 1.89 3.17
N ILE A 387 -24.67 1.11 3.46
CA ILE A 387 -25.32 0.21 2.49
C ILE A 387 -24.31 -0.75 1.81
N GLY A 388 -23.34 -1.24 2.58
CA GLY A 388 -22.32 -2.18 2.11
C GLY A 388 -21.23 -1.58 1.20
N ARG A 389 -21.10 -0.25 1.10
CA ARG A 389 -20.06 0.43 0.31
C ARG A 389 -19.18 1.30 1.20
N TRP A 390 -17.86 1.20 1.02
CA TRP A 390 -16.88 2.06 1.68
C TRP A 390 -16.61 3.32 0.84
N PHE A 391 -16.48 4.46 1.49
CA PHE A 391 -16.07 5.72 0.88
C PHE A 391 -15.05 6.46 1.77
N PRO A 392 -14.14 7.24 1.17
CA PRO A 392 -13.31 8.17 1.93
C PRO A 392 -14.21 9.15 2.69
N GLY A 393 -14.06 9.18 4.00
CA GLY A 393 -14.76 10.13 4.86
C GLY A 393 -14.10 11.51 4.82
N GLU A 394 -14.89 12.53 5.13
CA GLU A 394 -14.54 13.95 4.98
C GLU A 394 -13.38 14.42 5.86
N LEU A 395 -12.99 13.64 6.87
CA LEU A 395 -11.89 13.94 7.79
C LEU A 395 -10.56 14.23 7.06
N GLY A 396 -10.30 13.54 5.94
CA GLY A 396 -9.10 13.74 5.14
C GLY A 396 -8.95 15.17 4.61
N GLY A 397 -10.08 15.89 4.43
CA GLY A 397 -10.12 17.29 4.01
C GLY A 397 -9.54 18.26 5.05
N MET A 398 -9.49 17.87 6.32
CA MET A 398 -8.99 18.74 7.40
C MET A 398 -7.47 18.94 7.41
N LYS A 399 -6.70 18.14 6.65
CA LYS A 399 -5.23 18.20 6.55
C LYS A 399 -4.49 18.19 7.90
N ILE A 400 -5.03 17.46 8.88
CA ILE A 400 -4.50 17.41 10.24
C ILE A 400 -3.19 16.62 10.27
N GLN A 401 -2.19 17.11 11.01
CA GLN A 401 -0.90 16.44 11.17
C GLN A 401 -0.82 15.87 12.59
N ALA A 402 -0.94 14.56 12.71
CA ALA A 402 -0.80 13.86 13.97
C ALA A 402 0.68 13.58 14.31
N ALA A 403 0.98 13.30 15.57
CA ALA A 403 2.30 12.79 15.94
C ALA A 403 2.53 11.42 15.30
N THR A 404 3.76 11.10 14.90
CA THR A 404 4.05 9.84 14.17
C THR A 404 3.89 8.58 15.03
N ASN A 405 3.95 8.74 16.35
CA ASN A 405 3.78 7.70 17.36
C ASN A 405 2.41 7.74 18.05
N THR A 406 1.48 8.63 17.65
CA THR A 406 0.18 8.73 18.32
C THR A 406 -0.60 7.43 18.20
N SER A 407 -1.49 7.15 19.15
CA SER A 407 -2.64 6.28 18.92
C SER A 407 -3.87 7.08 18.48
N ILE A 408 -4.95 6.39 18.11
CA ILE A 408 -6.26 6.99 17.82
C ILE A 408 -7.30 6.34 18.70
N ALA A 409 -8.20 7.13 19.28
CA ALA A 409 -9.47 6.67 19.84
C ALA A 409 -10.63 7.35 19.11
N ALA A 410 -11.74 6.65 18.95
CA ALA A 410 -12.96 7.24 18.40
C ALA A 410 -14.19 6.70 19.12
N ILE A 411 -15.20 7.57 19.25
CA ILE A 411 -16.51 7.24 19.83
C ILE A 411 -17.60 7.85 18.96
N GLN A 412 -18.79 7.27 19.04
CA GLN A 412 -19.99 7.75 18.39
C GLN A 412 -21.16 7.74 19.37
N TYR A 413 -22.04 8.73 19.26
CA TYR A 413 -23.33 8.76 19.96
C TYR A 413 -24.40 9.40 19.06
N GLY A 414 -25.68 9.24 19.42
CA GLY A 414 -26.79 9.89 18.75
C GLY A 414 -27.48 10.92 19.64
N ASP A 415 -28.27 11.81 19.04
CA ASP A 415 -29.17 12.73 19.75
C ASP A 415 -30.65 12.33 19.59
N ASP A 416 -31.53 13.02 20.31
CA ASP A 416 -32.99 12.79 20.28
C ASP A 416 -33.64 13.12 18.92
N GLN A 417 -32.92 13.80 18.03
CA GLN A 417 -33.37 14.18 16.70
C GLN A 417 -32.86 13.21 15.60
N GLY A 418 -32.14 12.16 15.99
CA GLY A 418 -31.55 11.18 15.07
C GLY A 418 -30.24 11.64 14.44
N GLY A 419 -29.63 12.72 14.94
CA GLY A 419 -28.28 13.14 14.60
C GLY A 419 -27.24 12.12 15.05
N VAL A 420 -26.17 11.98 14.26
CA VAL A 420 -25.02 11.12 14.59
C VAL A 420 -23.81 12.02 14.87
N HIS A 421 -23.21 11.81 16.04
CA HIS A 421 -22.07 12.58 16.51
C HIS A 421 -20.86 11.68 16.63
N ILE A 422 -19.72 12.11 16.09
CA ILE A 422 -18.45 11.40 16.17
C ILE A 422 -17.45 12.26 16.93
N ARG A 423 -16.65 11.65 17.80
CA ARG A 423 -15.46 12.26 18.39
C ARG A 423 -14.26 11.37 18.14
N MET A 424 -13.11 11.97 17.86
CA MET A 424 -11.87 11.28 17.63
C MET A 424 -10.72 12.01 18.33
N TYR A 425 -9.82 11.26 18.94
CA TYR A 425 -8.72 11.75 19.75
C TYR A 425 -7.38 11.24 19.22
N CYS A 426 -6.38 12.11 19.15
CA CYS A 426 -4.99 11.74 18.92
C CYS A 426 -4.04 12.83 19.45
N GLN A 427 -2.74 12.56 19.53
CA GLN A 427 -1.69 13.57 19.70
C GLN A 427 -1.33 14.24 18.37
N GLU A 428 -1.20 15.57 18.34
CA GLU A 428 -0.81 16.31 17.13
C GLU A 428 0.71 16.39 16.96
N LEU A 429 1.18 16.60 15.73
CA LEU A 429 2.61 16.74 15.46
C LEU A 429 3.18 17.92 16.26
N ALA A 430 4.32 17.71 16.92
CA ALA A 430 4.99 18.68 17.78
C ALA A 430 4.21 19.07 19.06
N SER A 431 3.19 18.30 19.46
CA SER A 431 2.44 18.50 20.70
C SER A 431 2.08 17.16 21.34
N ASP A 432 2.53 16.94 22.57
CA ASP A 432 2.15 15.76 23.35
C ASP A 432 0.73 15.88 23.95
N ALA A 433 0.04 17.01 23.75
CA ALA A 433 -1.37 17.19 24.10
C ALA A 433 -2.30 16.38 23.19
N ILE A 434 -3.35 15.81 23.78
CA ILE A 434 -4.39 15.09 23.05
C ILE A 434 -5.39 16.08 22.46
N LYS A 435 -5.63 15.98 21.15
CA LYS A 435 -6.56 16.82 20.41
C LYS A 435 -7.83 16.07 20.04
N GLU A 436 -8.97 16.64 20.40
CA GLU A 436 -10.28 16.21 19.92
C GLU A 436 -10.55 16.76 18.52
N LEU A 437 -11.10 15.90 17.67
CA LEU A 437 -11.75 16.22 16.42
C LEU A 437 -13.17 15.69 16.48
N TYR A 438 -14.14 16.50 16.10
CA TYR A 438 -15.53 16.12 16.21
C TYR A 438 -16.27 16.28 14.89
N ASN A 439 -17.27 15.44 14.66
CA ASN A 439 -18.22 15.57 13.57
C ASN A 439 -19.64 15.61 14.14
N ASP A 440 -20.30 16.75 14.01
CA ASP A 440 -21.71 16.97 14.35
C ASP A 440 -22.48 17.41 13.08
N GLY A 441 -22.29 16.66 11.99
CA GLY A 441 -22.71 17.00 10.63
C GLY A 441 -21.58 17.51 9.74
N TYR A 442 -20.52 18.07 10.33
CA TYR A 442 -19.26 18.44 9.67
C TYR A 442 -18.08 18.28 10.62
N TRP A 443 -16.87 18.10 10.08
CA TRP A 443 -15.66 17.93 10.89
C TRP A 443 -15.06 19.25 11.38
N PHE A 444 -14.75 19.31 12.69
CA PHE A 444 -14.14 20.46 13.37
C PHE A 444 -13.03 20.03 14.33
N ARG A 445 -12.18 21.00 14.72
CA ARG A 445 -11.21 20.85 15.82
C ARG A 445 -11.92 21.19 17.13
N GLY A 446 -11.92 20.25 18.07
CA GLY A 446 -12.52 20.39 19.39
C GLY A 446 -11.53 20.73 20.48
N ALA A 447 -11.81 20.23 21.69
CA ALA A 447 -11.01 20.45 22.88
C ALA A 447 -9.54 20.01 22.73
N THR A 448 -8.66 20.70 23.46
CA THR A 448 -7.29 20.22 23.72
C THR A 448 -7.29 19.69 25.15
N LEU A 449 -7.02 18.40 25.30
CA LEU A 449 -6.92 17.72 26.59
C LEU A 449 -5.49 17.90 27.16
N PRO A 450 -5.26 17.57 28.44
CA PRO A 450 -3.94 17.65 29.06
C PRO A 450 -2.84 16.90 28.28
N VAL A 451 -1.59 17.27 28.58
CA VAL A 451 -0.40 16.64 28.01
C VAL A 451 -0.34 15.17 28.46
N ALA A 452 -0.27 14.27 27.48
CA ALA A 452 -0.07 12.85 27.68
C ALA A 452 1.39 12.49 27.39
N LEU A 453 1.84 11.32 27.82
CA LEU A 453 3.12 10.75 27.40
C LEU A 453 3.19 10.68 25.88
N SER A 454 4.32 11.06 25.29
CA SER A 454 4.50 10.98 23.84
C SER A 454 4.29 9.55 23.32
N GLY A 455 3.33 9.36 22.41
CA GLY A 455 2.95 8.05 21.91
C GLY A 455 2.12 7.23 22.89
N SER A 456 1.46 7.90 23.83
CA SER A 456 0.46 7.28 24.71
C SER A 456 -0.61 6.58 23.87
N SER A 457 -0.99 5.37 24.29
CA SER A 457 -2.27 4.82 23.85
C SER A 457 -3.42 5.68 24.41
N ILE A 458 -4.49 5.77 23.66
CA ILE A 458 -5.67 6.59 23.95
C ILE A 458 -6.86 5.65 23.77
N ALA A 459 -7.71 5.59 24.79
CA ALA A 459 -9.01 4.95 24.71
C ALA A 459 -10.08 5.98 25.01
N ALA A 460 -11.23 5.90 24.34
CA ALA A 460 -12.35 6.79 24.59
C ALA A 460 -13.63 5.97 24.65
N VAL A 461 -14.54 6.37 25.55
CA VAL A 461 -15.84 5.72 25.72
C VAL A 461 -16.94 6.76 25.86
N THR A 462 -18.13 6.36 25.45
CA THR A 462 -19.37 7.09 25.67
C THR A 462 -20.40 6.17 26.29
N TYR A 463 -21.21 6.70 27.20
CA TYR A 463 -22.28 5.97 27.87
C TYR A 463 -23.35 6.94 28.38
N SER A 464 -24.57 6.44 28.58
CA SER A 464 -25.69 7.25 29.08
C SER A 464 -25.89 6.99 30.57
N TRP A 465 -25.68 8.00 31.40
CA TRP A 465 -25.96 8.02 32.83
C TRP A 465 -26.06 9.46 33.32
N ASN A 466 -27.25 9.86 33.79
CA ASN A 466 -27.57 11.27 34.08
C ASN A 466 -27.23 12.19 32.89
N GLY A 467 -27.61 11.76 31.70
CA GLY A 467 -27.21 12.38 30.43
C GLY A 467 -26.06 11.61 29.75
N LEU A 468 -25.63 12.13 28.60
CA LEU A 468 -24.52 11.57 27.83
C LEU A 468 -23.19 11.83 28.55
N GLN A 469 -22.38 10.81 28.75
CA GLN A 469 -21.07 10.89 29.42
C GLN A 469 -19.95 10.49 28.47
N LEU A 470 -18.86 11.26 28.44
CA LEU A 470 -17.68 11.01 27.61
C LEU A 470 -16.42 10.93 28.49
N ARG A 471 -15.62 9.89 28.31
CA ARG A 471 -14.35 9.70 29.02
C ARG A 471 -13.22 9.39 28.05
N VAL A 472 -12.04 9.93 28.32
CA VAL A 472 -10.80 9.62 27.61
C VAL A 472 -9.76 9.12 28.60
N TYR A 473 -9.07 8.05 28.25
CA TYR A 473 -8.02 7.43 29.04
C TYR A 473 -6.69 7.51 28.29
N TYR A 474 -5.63 7.88 28.99
CA TYR A 474 -4.29 8.03 28.43
C TYR A 474 -3.23 7.88 29.54
N GLN A 475 -1.98 7.76 29.14
CA GLN A 475 -0.84 7.70 30.05
C GLN A 475 -0.14 9.06 30.13
N THR A 476 0.33 9.44 31.31
CA THR A 476 1.13 10.66 31.53
C THR A 476 2.62 10.35 31.69
N ASP A 477 3.48 11.37 31.67
CA ASP A 477 4.96 11.21 31.76
C ASP A 477 5.44 10.54 33.05
N ASP A 478 4.65 10.62 34.12
CA ASP A 478 4.91 9.91 35.38
C ASP A 478 4.58 8.40 35.31
N LEU A 479 4.15 7.94 34.13
CA LEU A 479 3.70 6.59 33.77
C LEU A 479 2.35 6.17 34.34
N SER A 480 1.61 7.08 34.97
CA SER A 480 0.25 6.79 35.45
C SER A 480 -0.77 6.83 34.31
N ILE A 481 -1.81 6.01 34.42
CA ILE A 481 -2.96 6.05 33.50
C ILE A 481 -4.01 6.97 34.11
N LYS A 482 -4.40 8.00 33.37
CA LYS A 482 -5.35 9.02 33.78
C LYS A 482 -6.66 8.90 33.00
N GLU A 483 -7.72 9.35 33.67
CA GLU A 483 -9.04 9.58 33.09
C GLU A 483 -9.24 11.09 32.92
N HIS A 484 -9.87 11.50 31.82
CA HIS A 484 -10.35 12.86 31.60
C HIS A 484 -11.84 12.84 31.27
N CYS A 485 -12.61 13.60 32.02
CA CYS A 485 -14.04 13.78 31.86
C CYS A 485 -14.29 14.94 30.90
N LEU A 486 -14.89 14.66 29.74
CA LEU A 486 -15.10 15.69 28.72
C LEU A 486 -16.34 16.55 28.95
N ASN A 487 -17.30 16.06 29.74
CA ASN A 487 -18.55 16.76 30.02
C ASN A 487 -18.33 18.09 30.76
N ASP A 488 -17.42 18.08 31.73
CA ASP A 488 -17.04 19.20 32.59
C ASP A 488 -15.58 19.62 32.37
N ASN A 489 -14.90 18.98 31.40
CA ASN A 489 -13.50 19.19 31.07
C ASN A 489 -12.57 19.08 32.30
N SER A 490 -12.82 18.09 33.17
CA SER A 490 -12.09 17.89 34.41
C SER A 490 -11.24 16.62 34.38
N PRO A 491 -10.19 16.52 35.22
CA PRO A 491 -9.58 15.23 35.50
C PRO A 491 -10.60 14.27 36.15
N GLY A 492 -10.51 13.00 35.79
CA GLY A 492 -11.30 11.92 36.37
C GLY A 492 -10.74 11.43 37.71
N LYS A 493 -11.35 10.37 38.24
CA LYS A 493 -10.98 9.77 39.54
C LYS A 493 -10.11 8.53 39.41
N LEU A 494 -9.73 8.16 38.20
CA LEU A 494 -8.89 6.99 37.94
C LEU A 494 -7.46 7.24 38.46
N ASP A 495 -7.06 6.46 39.46
CA ASP A 495 -5.69 6.45 39.99
C ASP A 495 -5.35 5.08 40.59
N PHE A 496 -4.70 4.21 39.81
CA PHE A 496 -4.34 2.84 40.21
C PHE A 496 -2.83 2.55 40.08
N GLY A 497 -2.02 3.59 39.93
CA GLY A 497 -0.56 3.49 39.87
C GLY A 497 0.04 3.62 38.46
N LYS A 498 1.24 3.07 38.28
CA LYS A 498 2.05 3.21 37.06
C LYS A 498 1.99 1.96 36.19
N ALA A 499 2.02 2.18 34.88
CA ALA A 499 2.17 1.12 33.88
C ALA A 499 3.49 1.31 33.10
N PRO A 500 4.00 0.30 32.39
CA PRO A 500 5.08 0.53 31.44
C PRO A 500 4.75 1.65 30.44
N GLY A 501 5.75 2.36 29.93
CA GLY A 501 5.53 3.45 28.97
C GLY A 501 4.91 2.96 27.66
N CYS A 502 4.01 3.77 27.10
CA CYS A 502 3.30 3.54 25.84
C CYS A 502 2.56 2.18 25.80
N VAL A 503 1.98 1.77 26.93
CA VAL A 503 1.17 0.53 26.96
C VAL A 503 -0.13 0.69 26.17
N PRO A 504 -0.63 -0.37 25.51
CA PRO A 504 -1.97 -0.37 24.94
C PRO A 504 -3.02 -0.18 26.04
N ILE A 505 -4.00 0.68 25.78
CA ILE A 505 -5.14 0.96 26.65
C ILE A 505 -6.42 0.71 25.84
N SER A 506 -7.38 0.00 26.45
CA SER A 506 -8.73 -0.14 25.91
C SER A 506 -9.75 0.09 27.01
N ALA A 507 -10.90 0.65 26.67
CA ALA A 507 -11.93 0.96 27.66
C ALA A 507 -13.34 0.65 27.14
N LEU A 508 -14.25 0.36 28.07
CA LEU A 508 -15.67 0.15 27.83
C LEU A 508 -16.48 1.03 28.77
N GLY A 509 -17.64 1.49 28.31
CA GLY A 509 -18.61 2.19 29.15
C GLY A 509 -20.03 1.86 28.70
N TYR A 510 -20.92 1.65 29.66
CA TYR A 510 -22.34 1.38 29.39
C TYR A 510 -23.20 1.72 30.60
N GLY A 511 -24.45 2.10 30.34
CA GLY A 511 -25.49 2.21 31.38
C GLY A 511 -26.00 0.83 31.77
N THR A 512 -26.30 0.63 33.06
CA THR A 512 -26.81 -0.64 33.59
C THR A 512 -28.33 -0.62 33.70
N SER A 513 -28.95 -1.81 33.73
CA SER A 513 -30.41 -1.95 33.78
C SER A 513 -31.05 -1.44 35.07
N ASP A 514 -30.27 -1.28 36.14
CA ASP A 514 -30.67 -0.73 37.44
C ASP A 514 -30.51 0.81 37.52
N GLY A 515 -30.17 1.48 36.41
CA GLY A 515 -30.04 2.94 36.35
C GLY A 515 -28.66 3.47 36.75
N GLY A 516 -27.66 2.60 36.90
CA GLY A 516 -26.26 2.95 37.09
C GLY A 516 -25.45 3.05 35.78
N ALA A 517 -24.13 3.12 35.93
CA ALA A 517 -23.17 2.97 34.84
C ALA A 517 -21.99 2.13 35.30
N GLU A 518 -21.41 1.39 34.35
CA GLU A 518 -20.14 0.73 34.56
C GLU A 518 -19.11 1.18 33.53
N LEU A 519 -17.87 1.34 34.00
CA LEU A 519 -16.70 1.58 33.16
C LEU A 519 -15.70 0.47 33.36
N HIS A 520 -15.02 0.09 32.29
CA HIS A 520 -13.90 -0.84 32.35
C HIS A 520 -12.70 -0.20 31.66
N VAL A 521 -11.52 -0.33 32.27
CA VAL A 521 -10.25 0.09 31.66
C VAL A 521 -9.29 -1.07 31.73
N TYR A 522 -8.67 -1.38 30.60
CA TYR A 522 -7.72 -2.47 30.42
C TYR A 522 -6.38 -1.92 29.93
N TRP A 523 -5.28 -2.45 30.46
CA TRP A 523 -3.93 -2.10 30.05
C TRP A 523 -2.98 -3.29 30.21
N ARG A 524 -1.76 -3.17 29.68
CA ARG A 524 -0.69 -4.13 29.91
C ARG A 524 0.12 -3.74 31.15
N ASN A 525 0.27 -4.66 32.11
CA ASN A 525 1.12 -4.46 33.29
C ASN A 525 2.61 -4.81 33.02
N PRO A 526 3.54 -4.56 33.96
CA PRO A 526 4.96 -4.91 33.81
C PRO A 526 5.23 -6.40 33.58
N GLU A 527 4.35 -7.28 34.06
CA GLU A 527 4.44 -8.73 33.88
C GLU A 527 3.94 -9.21 32.50
N ASN A 528 3.67 -8.28 31.57
CA ASN A 528 3.08 -8.53 30.24
C ASN A 528 1.75 -9.31 30.32
N GLN A 529 0.90 -8.92 31.27
CA GLN A 529 -0.46 -9.41 31.41
C GLN A 529 -1.43 -8.29 31.00
N ILE A 530 -2.54 -8.66 30.38
CA ILE A 530 -3.67 -7.74 30.25
C ILE A 530 -4.39 -7.78 31.58
N VAL A 531 -4.42 -6.63 32.24
CA VAL A 531 -5.14 -6.40 33.48
C VAL A 531 -6.24 -5.38 33.24
N GLY A 532 -7.23 -5.35 34.12
CA GLY A 532 -8.24 -4.31 34.07
C GLY A 532 -8.87 -4.03 35.42
N THR A 533 -9.47 -2.85 35.51
CA THR A 533 -10.34 -2.47 36.63
C THR A 533 -11.70 -2.06 36.10
N LYS A 534 -12.71 -2.10 36.97
CA LYS A 534 -14.05 -1.62 36.68
C LYS A 534 -14.50 -0.55 37.68
N ASN A 535 -15.30 0.39 37.23
CA ASN A 535 -15.98 1.39 38.06
C ASN A 535 -17.47 1.09 38.10
N THR A 536 -18.03 0.91 39.30
CA THR A 536 -19.49 0.74 39.53
C THR A 536 -19.97 1.76 40.57
N GLY A 537 -19.49 3.01 40.46
CA GLY A 537 -19.62 4.08 41.46
C GLY A 537 -18.27 4.46 42.10
N SER A 538 -17.32 3.51 42.13
CA SER A 538 -15.91 3.72 42.47
C SER A 538 -15.04 2.72 41.72
N TRP A 539 -13.77 3.05 41.48
CA TRP A 539 -12.81 2.14 40.87
C TRP A 539 -12.49 0.97 41.78
N GLY A 540 -12.70 -0.25 41.29
CA GLY A 540 -12.42 -1.49 41.99
C GLY A 540 -10.95 -1.93 41.89
N PRO A 541 -10.61 -3.10 42.45
CA PRO A 541 -9.26 -3.65 42.36
C PRO A 541 -8.88 -3.99 40.91
N VAL A 542 -7.58 -3.98 40.64
CA VAL A 542 -7.00 -4.41 39.37
C VAL A 542 -6.97 -5.93 39.32
N ASN A 543 -7.55 -6.52 38.27
CA ASN A 543 -7.64 -7.96 38.07
C ASN A 543 -6.95 -8.38 36.77
N LYS A 544 -6.33 -9.57 36.79
CA LYS A 544 -5.76 -10.19 35.59
C LYS A 544 -6.85 -10.71 34.67
N VAL A 545 -6.77 -10.37 33.38
CA VAL A 545 -7.66 -10.86 32.31
C VAL A 545 -6.93 -11.91 31.45
N VAL A 546 -5.74 -11.58 30.95
CA VAL A 546 -4.92 -12.49 30.12
C VAL A 546 -3.48 -12.49 30.64
N GLY A 547 -2.83 -13.66 30.70
CA GLY A 547 -1.42 -13.78 31.11
C GLY A 547 -0.53 -14.39 30.02
N GLY A 548 0.78 -14.21 30.16
CA GLY A 548 1.78 -14.89 29.32
C GLY A 548 1.98 -14.27 27.93
N LEU A 549 1.79 -12.95 27.79
CA LEU A 549 1.93 -12.28 26.50
C LEU A 549 3.38 -11.86 26.26
N LYS A 550 3.80 -11.85 24.98
CA LYS A 550 5.04 -11.19 24.56
C LYS A 550 4.92 -9.66 24.70
N PRO A 551 6.02 -8.95 25.00
CA PRO A 551 6.06 -7.50 24.89
C PRO A 551 5.62 -7.02 23.49
N GLY A 552 4.90 -5.90 23.43
CA GLY A 552 4.49 -5.25 22.18
C GLY A 552 3.13 -5.66 21.61
N ILE A 553 2.46 -6.67 22.19
CA ILE A 553 1.11 -7.10 21.77
C ILE A 553 0.06 -5.99 21.97
N GLN A 554 -0.82 -5.83 20.98
CA GLN A 554 -2.01 -4.97 21.02
C GLN A 554 -3.25 -5.76 21.44
N PHE A 555 -4.25 -5.06 21.98
CA PHE A 555 -5.56 -5.64 22.26
C PHE A 555 -6.66 -4.60 22.14
N ALA A 556 -7.90 -5.06 21.94
CA ALA A 556 -9.10 -4.23 21.88
C ALA A 556 -10.22 -4.87 22.69
N ALA A 557 -11.09 -4.05 23.28
CA ALA A 557 -12.24 -4.53 24.04
C ALA A 557 -13.53 -4.08 23.33
N ALA A 558 -14.58 -4.90 23.41
CA ALA A 558 -15.90 -4.59 22.89
C ALA A 558 -16.99 -5.01 23.87
N GLN A 559 -18.16 -4.36 23.79
CA GLN A 559 -19.34 -4.73 24.58
C GLN A 559 -20.62 -4.60 23.77
N TRP A 560 -21.64 -5.37 24.15
CA TRP A 560 -23.01 -5.15 23.70
C TRP A 560 -24.02 -5.59 24.77
N SER A 561 -25.28 -5.27 24.54
CA SER A 561 -26.40 -5.57 25.45
C SER A 561 -26.20 -4.99 26.85
N ASN A 562 -25.77 -3.72 26.92
CA ASN A 562 -25.55 -2.98 28.17
C ASN A 562 -24.60 -3.72 29.13
N GLY A 563 -23.44 -4.13 28.60
CA GLY A 563 -22.41 -4.81 29.39
C GLY A 563 -22.66 -6.28 29.69
N LYS A 564 -23.78 -6.86 29.26
CA LYS A 564 -24.04 -8.30 29.44
C LYS A 564 -23.07 -9.19 28.69
N ASN A 565 -22.45 -8.68 27.64
CA ASN A 565 -21.47 -9.41 26.85
C ASN A 565 -20.25 -8.53 26.65
N LEU A 566 -19.11 -8.96 27.18
CA LEU A 566 -17.83 -8.30 27.03
C LEU A 566 -16.89 -9.22 26.24
N ARG A 567 -16.12 -8.63 25.32
CA ARG A 567 -15.08 -9.32 24.56
C ARG A 567 -13.77 -8.58 24.67
N LEU A 568 -12.68 -9.34 24.68
CA LEU A 568 -11.34 -8.80 24.57
C LEU A 568 -10.56 -9.58 23.52
N TYR A 569 -10.12 -8.88 22.49
CA TYR A 569 -9.35 -9.43 21.37
C TYR A 569 -7.89 -9.08 21.57
N TYR A 570 -7.00 -10.07 21.48
CA TYR A 570 -5.57 -9.86 21.71
C TYR A 570 -4.72 -10.72 20.78
N GLN A 571 -3.56 -10.21 20.41
CA GLN A 571 -2.59 -10.94 19.59
C GLN A 571 -1.77 -11.90 20.47
N THR A 572 -1.43 -13.08 19.96
CA THR A 572 -0.57 -14.06 20.62
C THR A 572 0.83 -14.08 20.03
N ALA A 573 1.71 -14.86 20.66
CA ALA A 573 3.12 -14.97 20.32
C ALA A 573 3.42 -15.49 18.90
N ASP A 574 2.48 -16.22 18.32
CA ASP A 574 2.45 -16.80 16.97
C ASP A 574 1.64 -15.94 15.98
N ASP A 575 1.37 -14.70 16.38
CA ASP A 575 0.57 -13.71 15.64
C ASP A 575 -0.90 -14.09 15.45
N SER A 576 -1.41 -15.17 16.08
CA SER A 576 -2.86 -15.42 16.11
C SER A 576 -3.60 -14.31 16.88
N VAL A 577 -4.85 -14.04 16.54
CA VAL A 577 -5.75 -13.15 17.30
C VAL A 577 -6.74 -14.05 18.03
N LEU A 578 -6.71 -13.99 19.35
CA LEU A 578 -7.59 -14.76 20.22
C LEU A 578 -8.62 -13.84 20.88
N GLU A 579 -9.73 -14.44 21.28
CA GLU A 579 -10.80 -13.80 22.03
C GLU A 579 -10.83 -14.28 23.48
N MET A 580 -11.09 -13.36 24.41
CA MET A 580 -11.62 -13.65 25.74
C MET A 580 -13.07 -13.22 25.82
N VAL A 581 -13.87 -13.99 26.55
CA VAL A 581 -15.32 -13.81 26.69
C VAL A 581 -15.67 -13.59 28.16
N ASN A 582 -16.56 -12.64 28.44
CA ASN A 582 -17.19 -12.50 29.75
C ASN A 582 -18.67 -12.09 29.57
N ASP A 583 -19.56 -13.04 29.83
CA ASP A 583 -21.01 -12.90 29.69
C ASP A 583 -21.73 -12.84 31.06
N GLY A 584 -21.09 -12.21 32.06
CA GLY A 584 -21.68 -11.94 33.38
C GLY A 584 -21.16 -12.80 34.54
N ALA A 585 -20.10 -13.59 34.34
CA ALA A 585 -19.50 -14.41 35.39
C ALA A 585 -18.01 -14.09 35.57
N SER A 586 -17.18 -14.56 34.64
CA SER A 586 -15.73 -14.38 34.65
C SER A 586 -15.18 -14.42 33.23
N TRP A 587 -13.94 -13.98 33.07
CA TRP A 587 -13.23 -14.09 31.79
C TRP A 587 -12.84 -15.54 31.51
N VAL A 588 -13.26 -16.04 30.34
CA VAL A 588 -12.91 -17.37 29.83
C VAL A 588 -12.36 -17.26 28.41
N GLY A 589 -11.59 -18.27 27.99
CA GLY A 589 -11.07 -18.32 26.61
C GLY A 589 -12.19 -18.48 25.60
N GLY A 590 -12.18 -17.64 24.57
CA GLY A 590 -13.10 -17.64 23.44
C GLY A 590 -12.52 -18.30 22.19
N ALA A 591 -13.01 -17.87 21.03
CA ALA A 591 -12.58 -18.42 19.74
C ALA A 591 -11.19 -17.91 19.30
N SER A 592 -10.54 -18.66 18.40
CA SER A 592 -9.50 -18.10 17.54
C SER A 592 -10.16 -17.31 16.42
N VAL A 593 -9.79 -16.04 16.30
CA VAL A 593 -10.47 -15.04 15.47
C VAL A 593 -9.71 -14.76 14.17
N GLY A 594 -8.42 -15.14 14.11
CA GLY A 594 -7.59 -15.00 12.91
C GLY A 594 -6.09 -15.06 13.20
N ASN A 595 -5.28 -14.65 12.21
CA ASN A 595 -3.86 -14.35 12.37
C ASN A 595 -3.61 -12.90 11.94
N ALA A 596 -2.77 -12.17 12.67
CA ALA A 596 -2.52 -10.74 12.55
C ALA A 596 -1.53 -10.40 11.42
N ARG A 597 -0.99 -11.40 10.70
CA ARG A 597 -0.17 -11.25 9.50
C ARG A 597 -0.87 -11.63 8.22
#